data_AF-A0A848B6H6-F1
#
_entry.id   AF-A0A848B6H6-F1
#
_cell.length_a   1.000
_cell.length_b   1.000
_cell.length_c   1.000
_cell.angle_alpha   90.00
_cell.angle_beta   90.00
_cell.angle_gamma   90.00
#
_symmetry.space_group_name_H-M   'P 1'
#
loop_
_entity.id
_entity.type
_entity.pdbx_description
1 polymer ?
#
loop_
_entity_poly.entity_id
_entity_poly.type
_entity_poly.pdbx_seq_one_letter_code
_entity_poly.pdbx_strand_id
1 'polypeptide(L)' 'MIRKVPKEFVLGAAMSAYQREGAAAAGGRESSVWEDWLRRTVPAAHRHTSDFYHHYEEDIAACAAKDYLI' A
#
# COMPACT_ATOMS: atom_id res chain seq x y z
N MET A 1 -20.05 -27.06 7.03
CA MET A 1 -20.85 -25.90 7.45
C MET A 1 -20.39 -24.69 6.66
N ILE A 2 -21.31 -23.95 6.02
CA ILE A 2 -21.00 -22.65 5.41
C ILE A 2 -21.34 -21.58 6.46
N ARG A 3 -20.35 -20.77 6.87
CA ARG A 3 -20.56 -19.63 7.77
C ARG A 3 -20.90 -18.39 6.95
N LYS A 4 -21.88 -17.62 7.43
CA LYS A 4 -22.26 -16.32 6.86
C LYS A 4 -21.74 -15.19 7.75
N VAL A 5 -21.33 -14.08 7.16
CA VAL A 5 -21.02 -12.83 7.86
C VAL A 5 -22.28 -11.95 7.97
N PRO A 6 -22.34 -11.01 8.93
CA PRO A 6 -23.40 -9.99 8.96
C PRO A 6 -23.49 -9.22 7.63
N LYS A 7 -24.68 -8.69 7.31
CA LYS A 7 -24.87 -7.93 6.06
C LYS A 7 -24.09 -6.61 6.07
N GLU A 8 -23.88 -6.07 7.25
CA GLU A 8 -23.19 -4.81 7.51
C GLU A 8 -21.68 -5.01 7.70
N PHE A 9 -21.17 -6.22 7.43
CA PHE A 9 -19.75 -6.51 7.55
C PHE A 9 -18.97 -5.80 6.44
N VAL A 10 -18.00 -4.98 6.85
CA VAL A 10 -17.13 -4.26 5.92
C VAL A 10 -15.97 -5.15 5.52
N LEU A 11 -15.88 -5.48 4.23
CA LEU A 11 -14.76 -6.23 3.66
C LEU A 11 -13.71 -5.27 3.09
N GLY A 12 -12.79 -4.82 3.93
CA GLY A 12 -11.74 -3.89 3.54
C GLY A 12 -10.41 -4.54 3.18
N ALA A 13 -9.47 -3.70 2.74
CA ALA A 13 -8.05 -4.02 2.57
C ALA A 13 -7.20 -3.02 3.38
N ALA A 14 -5.96 -3.40 3.71
CA ALA A 14 -5.03 -2.58 4.48
C ALA A 14 -3.72 -2.37 3.71
N MET A 15 -3.11 -1.20 3.93
CA MET A 15 -1.82 -0.81 3.35
C MET A 15 -0.98 0.00 4.33
N SER A 16 0.32 0.10 4.04
CA SER A 16 1.29 0.91 4.76
C SER A 16 2.02 1.81 3.77
N ALA A 17 2.14 3.10 4.10
CA ALA A 17 2.73 4.13 3.24
C ALA A 17 4.09 3.71 2.69
N TYR A 18 5.03 3.36 3.57
CA TYR A 18 6.39 3.03 3.16
C TYR A 18 6.47 1.80 2.22
N GLN A 19 5.59 0.81 2.41
CA GLN A 19 5.58 -0.40 1.60
C GLN A 19 4.90 -0.20 0.24
N ARG A 20 4.02 0.79 0.09
CA ARG A 20 3.14 0.94 -1.09
C ARG A 20 3.40 2.19 -1.90
N GLU A 21 3.63 3.34 -1.28
CA GLU A 21 3.71 4.65 -1.95
C GLU A 21 4.88 4.75 -2.92
N GLY A 22 6.08 4.37 -2.50
CA GLY A 22 7.28 4.71 -3.26
C GLY A 22 7.63 6.19 -3.15
N ALA A 23 8.18 6.76 -4.22
CA ALA A 23 8.48 8.19 -4.34
C ALA A 23 9.18 8.83 -3.11
N ALA A 24 10.11 8.11 -2.48
CA ALA A 24 10.63 8.46 -1.15
C ALA A 24 11.37 9.81 -1.06
N ALA A 25 11.76 10.39 -2.20
CA ALA A 25 12.42 11.70 -2.31
C ALA A 25 11.56 12.76 -3.03
N ALA A 26 10.30 12.47 -3.34
CA ALA A 26 9.39 13.38 -4.04
C ALA A 26 8.59 14.27 -3.05
N GLY A 27 8.01 15.35 -3.56
CA GLY A 27 7.01 16.15 -2.84
C GLY A 27 7.49 16.82 -1.54
N GLY A 28 8.81 16.95 -1.34
CA GLY A 28 9.39 17.50 -0.10
C GLY A 28 9.33 16.54 1.09
N ARG A 29 9.12 15.24 0.87
CA ARG A 29 9.12 14.22 1.92
C ARG A 29 10.50 14.09 2.57
N GLU A 30 10.52 14.09 3.90
CA GLU A 30 11.72 13.81 4.68
C GLU A 30 11.98 12.29 4.79
N SER A 31 13.26 11.94 4.97
CA SER A 31 13.68 10.55 5.12
C SER A 31 13.16 9.97 6.45
N SER A 32 12.57 8.77 6.37
CA SER A 32 12.14 8.02 7.56
C SER A 32 13.23 7.06 8.05
N VAL A 33 13.09 6.54 9.27
CA VAL A 33 14.00 5.52 9.84
C VAL A 33 14.14 4.27 8.96
N TRP A 34 13.10 3.93 8.19
CA TRP A 34 13.09 2.78 7.30
C TRP A 34 14.08 2.91 6.14
N GLU A 35 14.33 4.13 5.66
CA GLU A 35 15.32 4.38 4.60
C GLU A 35 16.70 3.93 5.08
N ASP A 36 17.10 4.39 6.26
CA ASP A 36 18.42 4.08 6.80
C ASP A 36 18.57 2.62 7.16
N TRP A 37 17.51 2.00 7.72
CA TRP A 37 17.55 0.57 8.02
C TRP A 37 17.70 -0.26 6.75
N LEU A 38 16.83 -0.06 5.74
CA LEU A 38 16.89 -0.79 4.48
C LEU A 38 18.19 -0.57 3.74
N ARG A 39 18.75 0.65 3.79
CA ARG A 39 20.07 0.99 3.22
C ARG A 39 21.17 0.05 3.69
N ARG A 40 21.09 -0.35 4.96
CA ARG A 40 22.08 -1.18 5.65
C ARG A 40 21.79 -2.68 5.55
N THR A 41 20.52 -3.09 5.46
CA THR A 41 20.12 -4.49 5.68
C THR A 41 19.58 -5.22 4.45
N VAL A 42 19.11 -4.49 3.43
CA VAL A 42 18.39 -5.09 2.28
C VAL A 42 19.07 -4.69 0.98
N PRO A 43 19.38 -5.60 0.03
CA PRO A 43 19.91 -5.22 -1.28
C PRO A 43 18.99 -4.24 -2.04
N ALA A 44 19.57 -3.29 -2.78
CA ALA A 44 18.79 -2.27 -3.50
C ALA A 44 17.75 -2.86 -4.47
N ALA A 45 18.07 -3.99 -5.11
CA ALA A 45 17.17 -4.73 -6.01
C ALA A 45 15.92 -5.32 -5.34
N HIS A 46 15.82 -5.23 -4.01
CA HIS A 46 14.65 -5.68 -3.24
C HIS A 46 13.92 -4.53 -2.54
N ARG A 47 14.30 -3.27 -2.80
CA ARG A 47 13.69 -2.08 -2.18
C ARG A 47 12.68 -1.41 -3.12
N HIS A 48 11.84 -2.22 -3.76
CA HIS A 48 10.78 -1.73 -4.64
C HIS A 48 9.45 -1.67 -3.90
N THR A 49 8.57 -0.77 -4.33
CA THR A 49 7.21 -0.58 -3.81
C THR A 49 6.22 -0.64 -4.98
N SER A 50 4.92 -0.50 -4.71
CA SER A 50 3.88 -0.52 -5.74
C SER A 50 3.70 0.80 -6.49
N ASP A 51 4.44 1.85 -6.13
CA ASP A 51 4.30 3.20 -6.69
C ASP A 51 2.89 3.82 -6.53
N PHE A 52 2.24 3.51 -5.41
CA PHE A 52 0.92 4.04 -5.08
C PHE A 52 0.88 5.57 -5.07
N TYR A 53 2.02 6.25 -4.84
CA TYR A 53 2.09 7.71 -4.87
C TYR A 53 1.64 8.30 -6.22
N HIS A 54 1.91 7.61 -7.33
CA HIS A 54 1.49 8.03 -8.67
C HIS A 54 0.24 7.30 -9.18
N HIS A 55 0.00 6.07 -8.72
CA HIS A 55 -1.05 5.19 -9.24
C HIS A 55 -2.22 4.93 -8.28
N TYR A 56 -2.38 5.72 -7.21
CA TYR A 56 -3.44 5.53 -6.22
C TYR A 56 -4.86 5.49 -6.82
N GLU A 57 -5.13 6.26 -7.89
CA GLU A 57 -6.43 6.26 -8.55
C GLU A 57 -6.74 4.90 -9.18
N GLU A 58 -5.74 4.27 -9.81
CA GLU A 58 -5.85 2.93 -10.39
C GLU A 58 -6.08 1.87 -9.30
N ASP A 59 -5.33 1.96 -8.20
CA ASP A 59 -5.45 1.05 -7.07
C ASP A 59 -6.84 1.18 -6.39
N ILE A 60 -7.36 2.40 -6.22
CA ILE A 60 -8.72 2.64 -5.69
C ILE A 60 -9.78 2.07 -6.65
N ALA A 61 -9.64 2.32 -7.96
CA ALA A 61 -10.55 1.79 -8.97
C ALA A 61 -10.55 0.25 -8.97
N ALA A 62 -9.38 -0.38 -8.82
CA ALA A 62 -9.26 -1.82 -8.74
C ALA A 62 -9.91 -2.41 -7.47
N CYS A 63 -9.86 -1.71 -6.34
CA CYS A 63 -10.58 -2.09 -5.12
C CYS A 63 -12.11 -1.95 -5.27
N ALA A 64 -12.58 -0.89 -5.93
CA ALA A 64 -14.00 -0.68 -6.20
C ALA A 64 -14.58 -1.71 -7.18
N ALA A 65 -13.85 -2.04 -8.24
CA ALA A 65 -14.30 -3.02 -9.25
C ALA A 65 -14.47 -4.45 -8.71
N LYS A 66 -13.96 -4.73 -7.51
CA LYS A 66 -14.01 -6.07 -6.89
C LYS A 66 -15.03 -6.18 -5.75
N ASP A 67 -15.99 -5.26 -5.68
CA ASP A 67 -16.98 -5.16 -4.58
C ASP A 67 -16.32 -5.08 -3.18
N TYR A 68 -15.05 -4.64 -3.09
CA TYR A 68 -14.37 -4.39 -1.82
C TYR A 68 -14.57 -2.96 -1.31
N LEU A 69 -14.95 -2.05 -2.21
CA LEU A 69 -15.38 -0.71 -1.85
C LEU A 69 -16.80 -0.55 -2.36
N ILE A 70 -17.67 -0.20 -1.41
CA ILE A 70 -19.14 0.02 -1.47
C ILE A 70 -20.00 -1.25 -1.62
#